data_AF-A0A433TA86-F1
#
_entry.id   AF-A0A433TA86-F1
#
_cell.length_a   1.000
_cell.length_b   1.000
_cell.length_c   1.000
_cell.angle_alpha   90.00
_cell.angle_beta   90.00
_cell.angle_gamma   90.00
#
_symmetry.space_group_name_H-M   'P 1'
#
loop_
_entity.id
_entity.type
_entity.pdbx_description
1 polymer ?
#
loop_
_entity_poly.entity_id
_entity_poly.type
_entity_poly.pdbx_seq_one_letter_code
_entity_poly.pdbx_strand_id
1 'polypeptide(L)'
;MSRYCTMDIVHEFYKDFKLERACLESHLALYLQHFLPQHAELGLSVQLQAKNILRRMLDPLPLLRKLLQKTSPYDYTKLQFLLEEMQLHCGGGDTERGLQLLRYLDKYTRTCPPSEEERLKWGGSSLVDAEIVAGAEDVGLPNILPVESLTRLPYHMLMGTDAMTVIKFEVGMESLDAWLNMAHVLKIPRDNILLRAVINIMDKYISSQTSAPSSAPQLGMASLSEVPAEVSPEFPALLASMGRVMLMFKKKEHVVWCSNSMLQKLQNVEEKKLALKSCITFTQNWLDSTEEDEDRSSVQTSLNMFKKRLLVLSTQVALARAGLLEPLGPAAKQEGGDKMIRAIYGLASHVLDKTTDVNGAVDSIASLSQVDVDELRVSLLEEWLAAGGSDMTVDFEQTMTFDVTVCPSETDESEIISKVMLLLRSSSREACVEKLEEIVEEGCLSDPKDQVRASFCLLQSQYHSSGL
;
A
#
# COMPACT_ATOMS: atom_id res chain seq x y z
N MET A 1 -44.22 -10.83 38.10
CA MET A 1 -44.83 -10.01 39.18
C MET A 1 -45.89 -9.10 38.58
N SER A 2 -47.04 -8.99 39.24
CA SER A 2 -48.10 -8.04 38.86
C SER A 2 -47.59 -6.60 38.94
N ARG A 3 -48.17 -5.67 38.16
CA ARG A 3 -47.87 -4.21 38.24
C ARG A 3 -48.10 -3.62 39.64
N TYR A 4 -48.84 -4.33 40.49
CA TYR A 4 -49.15 -3.95 41.87
C TYR A 4 -48.23 -4.57 42.92
N CYS A 5 -47.31 -5.46 42.52
CA CYS A 5 -46.36 -6.08 43.43
C CYS A 5 -45.12 -5.19 43.54
N THR A 6 -45.12 -4.29 44.52
CA THR A 6 -43.95 -3.46 44.84
C THR A 6 -42.87 -4.29 45.54
N MET A 7 -41.61 -3.93 45.33
CA MET A 7 -40.46 -4.63 45.93
C MET A 7 -40.47 -4.66 47.47
N ASP A 8 -41.20 -3.73 48.11
CA ASP A 8 -41.40 -3.71 49.57
C ASP A 8 -42.26 -4.87 50.04
N ILE A 9 -43.34 -5.20 49.31
CA ILE A 9 -44.20 -6.35 49.58
C ILE A 9 -43.42 -7.66 49.46
N VAL A 10 -42.48 -7.73 48.51
CA VAL A 10 -41.63 -8.92 48.31
C VAL A 10 -40.67 -9.09 49.49
N HIS A 11 -40.03 -8.01 49.93
CA HIS A 11 -39.15 -8.07 51.09
C HIS A 11 -39.90 -8.40 52.38
N GLU A 12 -41.08 -7.81 52.58
CA GLU A 12 -41.96 -8.07 53.72
C GLU A 12 -42.38 -9.54 53.74
N PHE A 13 -42.78 -10.10 52.59
CA PHE A 13 -43.08 -11.53 52.46
C PHE A 13 -41.90 -12.42 52.85
N TYR A 14 -40.67 -12.17 52.36
CA TYR A 14 -39.53 -13.01 52.74
C TYR A 14 -39.18 -12.88 54.23
N LYS A 15 -39.39 -11.69 54.80
CA LYS A 15 -39.18 -11.43 56.23
C LYS A 15 -40.22 -12.14 57.10
N ASP A 16 -41.50 -12.04 56.75
CA ASP A 16 -42.61 -12.60 57.52
C ASP A 16 -42.61 -14.14 57.50
N PHE A 17 -42.20 -14.72 56.38
CA PHE A 17 -42.10 -16.17 56.21
C PHE A 17 -40.73 -16.74 56.59
N LYS A 18 -39.81 -15.92 57.14
CA LYS A 18 -38.45 -16.31 57.55
C LYS A 18 -37.67 -17.07 56.46
N LEU A 19 -37.89 -16.69 55.21
CA LEU A 19 -37.22 -17.31 54.08
C LEU A 19 -35.75 -16.87 54.05
N GLU A 20 -34.87 -17.76 53.62
CA GLU A 20 -33.45 -17.45 53.52
C GLU A 20 -33.21 -16.29 52.56
N ARG A 21 -32.32 -15.38 52.94
CA ARG A 21 -31.95 -14.21 52.12
C ARG A 21 -31.37 -14.63 50.77
N ALA A 22 -30.68 -15.77 50.70
CA ALA A 22 -30.16 -16.34 49.45
C ALA A 22 -31.27 -16.71 48.45
N CYS A 23 -32.44 -17.15 48.94
CA CYS A 23 -33.60 -17.39 48.11
C CYS A 23 -34.12 -16.08 47.53
N LEU A 24 -34.21 -15.00 48.32
CA LEU A 24 -34.65 -13.69 47.81
C LEU A 24 -33.75 -13.22 46.67
N GLU A 25 -32.42 -13.28 46.84
CA GLU A 25 -31.47 -12.85 45.82
C GLU A 25 -31.57 -13.64 44.52
N SER A 26 -31.79 -14.95 44.61
CA SER A 26 -32.02 -15.81 43.46
C SER A 26 -33.29 -15.41 42.69
N HIS A 27 -34.38 -15.09 43.40
CA HIS A 27 -35.62 -14.62 42.78
C HIS A 27 -35.49 -13.22 42.18
N LEU A 28 -34.76 -12.31 42.83
CA LEU A 28 -34.48 -10.97 42.29
C LEU A 28 -33.62 -11.06 41.01
N ALA A 29 -32.63 -11.97 41.00
CA ALA A 29 -31.79 -12.22 39.84
C ALA A 29 -32.57 -12.80 38.66
N LEU A 30 -33.46 -13.77 38.92
CA LEU A 30 -34.37 -14.31 37.90
C LEU A 30 -35.33 -13.25 37.38
N TYR A 31 -35.91 -12.44 38.27
CA TYR A 31 -36.79 -11.35 37.87
C TYR A 31 -36.10 -10.36 36.94
N LEU A 32 -34.89 -9.89 37.27
CA LEU A 32 -34.13 -8.98 36.40
C LEU A 32 -33.74 -9.63 35.07
N GLN A 33 -33.41 -10.94 35.07
CA GLN A 33 -33.12 -11.70 33.84
C GLN A 33 -34.31 -11.79 32.88
N HIS A 34 -35.54 -11.79 33.39
CA HIS A 34 -36.73 -11.77 32.55
C HIS A 34 -37.25 -10.35 32.27
N PHE A 35 -37.11 -9.43 33.22
CA PHE A 35 -37.65 -8.09 33.13
C PHE A 35 -36.91 -7.21 32.12
N LEU A 36 -35.57 -7.17 32.17
CA LEU A 36 -34.78 -6.28 31.31
C LEU A 36 -34.86 -6.63 29.81
N PRO A 37 -34.83 -7.91 29.38
CA PRO A 37 -34.97 -8.27 27.97
C PRO A 37 -36.36 -8.03 27.38
N GLN A 38 -37.42 -8.11 28.20
CA GLN A 38 -38.81 -7.92 27.75
C GLN A 38 -39.13 -6.48 27.34
N HIS A 39 -38.36 -5.51 27.80
CA HIS A 39 -38.53 -4.12 27.45
C HIS A 39 -37.65 -3.74 26.25
N ALA A 40 -38.29 -3.53 25.09
CA ALA A 40 -37.60 -3.07 23.88
C ALA A 40 -36.81 -1.77 24.16
N GLU A 41 -37.45 -0.80 24.82
CA GLU A 41 -36.84 0.46 25.25
C GLU A 41 -36.73 0.54 26.77
N LEU A 42 -35.56 0.91 27.27
CA LEU A 42 -35.31 1.10 28.70
C LEU A 42 -35.66 2.54 29.13
N GLY A 43 -36.96 2.82 29.20
CA GLY A 43 -37.48 4.09 29.71
C GLY A 43 -37.15 4.34 31.19
N LEU A 44 -37.25 5.59 31.62
CA LEU A 44 -36.87 6.05 32.96
C LEU A 44 -37.51 5.22 34.10
N SER A 45 -38.78 4.84 33.95
CA SER A 45 -39.51 4.03 34.94
C SER A 45 -38.94 2.62 35.07
N VAL A 46 -38.54 2.00 33.97
CA VAL A 46 -37.95 0.64 33.93
C VAL A 46 -36.56 0.67 34.55
N GLN A 47 -35.77 1.70 34.21
CA GLN A 47 -34.45 1.91 34.82
C GLN A 47 -34.57 2.10 36.34
N LEU A 48 -35.49 2.95 36.81
CA LEU A 48 -35.65 3.22 38.24
C LEU A 48 -36.04 1.94 39.01
N GLN A 49 -36.94 1.14 38.44
CA GLN A 49 -37.34 -0.14 39.02
C GLN A 49 -36.17 -1.13 39.08
N ALA A 50 -35.39 -1.25 38.01
CA ALA A 50 -34.20 -2.10 37.99
C ALA A 50 -33.14 -1.64 39.01
N LYS A 51 -32.87 -0.33 39.12
CA LYS A 51 -31.96 0.24 40.13
C LYS A 51 -32.42 -0.06 41.55
N ASN A 52 -33.72 0.05 41.82
CA ASN A 52 -34.29 -0.27 43.12
C ASN A 52 -34.08 -1.74 43.52
N ILE A 53 -34.10 -2.66 42.54
CA ILE A 53 -33.84 -4.08 42.77
C ILE A 53 -32.34 -4.31 43.01
N LEU A 54 -31.47 -3.75 42.16
CA LEU A 54 -30.02 -3.91 42.26
C LEU A 54 -29.47 -3.41 43.60
N ARG A 55 -29.97 -2.27 44.10
CA ARG A 55 -29.59 -1.72 45.43
C ARG A 55 -29.90 -2.64 46.61
N ARG A 56 -30.83 -3.59 46.44
CA ARG A 56 -31.26 -4.52 47.50
C ARG A 56 -30.51 -5.85 47.48
N MET A 57 -29.75 -6.12 46.41
CA MET A 57 -28.90 -7.31 46.30
C MET A 57 -27.58 -7.10 47.04
N LEU A 58 -27.03 -8.15 47.68
CA LEU A 58 -25.70 -8.10 48.32
C LEU A 58 -24.58 -7.99 47.29
N ASP A 59 -24.63 -8.81 46.23
CA ASP A 59 -23.66 -8.78 45.13
C ASP A 59 -24.35 -8.89 43.76
N PRO A 60 -24.68 -7.75 43.11
CA PRO A 60 -25.30 -7.75 41.79
C PRO A 60 -24.30 -8.00 40.65
N LEU A 61 -22.98 -8.02 40.90
CA LEU A 61 -21.99 -8.02 39.83
C LEU A 61 -22.01 -9.28 38.95
N PRO A 62 -22.12 -10.52 39.48
CA PRO A 62 -22.21 -11.73 38.65
C PRO A 62 -23.43 -11.70 37.72
N LEU A 63 -24.56 -11.20 38.23
CA LEU A 63 -25.78 -11.03 37.47
C LEU A 63 -25.61 -9.99 36.36
N LEU A 64 -25.08 -8.81 36.69
CA LEU A 64 -24.86 -7.73 35.72
C LEU A 64 -23.91 -8.16 34.60
N ARG A 65 -22.85 -8.91 34.90
CA ARG A 65 -21.95 -9.48 33.88
C ARG A 65 -22.68 -10.46 32.96
N LYS A 66 -23.51 -11.35 33.52
CA LYS A 66 -24.32 -12.30 32.75
C LYS A 66 -25.32 -11.57 31.84
N LEU A 67 -25.96 -10.51 32.35
CA LEU A 67 -26.89 -9.69 31.58
C LEU A 67 -26.18 -8.91 30.48
N LEU A 68 -24.99 -8.37 30.75
CA LEU A 68 -24.17 -7.67 29.77
C LEU A 68 -23.84 -8.58 28.60
N GLN A 69 -23.38 -9.81 28.87
CA GLN A 69 -23.07 -10.82 27.84
C GLN A 69 -24.29 -11.23 27.01
N LYS A 70 -25.49 -11.23 27.61
CA LYS A 70 -26.75 -11.58 26.95
C LYS A 70 -27.41 -10.42 26.19
N THR A 71 -27.01 -9.19 26.46
CA THR A 71 -27.61 -8.01 25.84
C THR A 71 -27.10 -7.88 24.40
N SER A 72 -27.99 -7.50 23.48
CA SER A 72 -27.63 -7.24 22.09
C SER A 72 -26.45 -6.24 22.01
N PRO A 73 -25.41 -6.50 21.20
CA PRO A 73 -24.25 -5.63 21.05
C PRO A 73 -24.58 -4.28 20.39
N TYR A 74 -25.79 -4.13 19.83
CA TYR A 74 -26.26 -2.89 19.19
C TYR A 74 -27.22 -2.07 20.07
N ASP A 75 -27.62 -2.60 21.24
CA ASP A 75 -28.52 -1.94 22.17
C ASP A 75 -27.74 -1.08 23.17
N TYR A 76 -27.27 0.07 22.69
CA TYR A 76 -26.40 0.97 23.46
C TYR A 76 -27.06 1.48 24.74
N THR A 77 -28.39 1.66 24.76
CA THR A 77 -29.12 2.11 25.95
C THR A 77 -29.07 1.06 27.06
N LYS A 78 -29.34 -0.21 26.73
CA LYS A 78 -29.25 -1.30 27.72
C LYS A 78 -27.81 -1.53 28.19
N LEU A 79 -26.86 -1.53 27.26
CA LEU A 79 -25.44 -1.71 27.58
C LEU A 79 -24.94 -0.59 28.49
N GLN A 80 -25.31 0.67 28.21
CA GLN A 80 -24.93 1.82 29.03
C GLN A 80 -25.49 1.69 30.45
N PHE A 81 -26.77 1.38 30.60
CA PHE A 81 -27.40 1.16 31.90
C PHE A 81 -26.65 0.09 32.71
N LEU A 82 -26.36 -1.07 32.11
CA LEU A 82 -25.67 -2.16 32.79
C LEU A 82 -24.25 -1.78 33.22
N LEU A 83 -23.50 -1.09 32.36
CA LEU A 83 -22.15 -0.65 32.68
C LEU A 83 -22.12 0.45 33.75
N GLU A 84 -23.06 1.39 33.74
CA GLU A 84 -23.18 2.42 34.79
C GLU A 84 -23.42 1.78 36.17
N GLU A 85 -24.32 0.81 36.24
CA GLU A 85 -24.57 0.08 37.50
C GLU A 85 -23.35 -0.77 37.91
N MET A 86 -22.67 -1.43 36.97
CA MET A 86 -21.41 -2.13 37.27
C MET A 86 -20.31 -1.19 37.77
N GLN A 87 -20.23 0.04 37.24
CA GLN A 87 -19.24 1.03 37.65
C GLN A 87 -19.50 1.50 39.08
N LEU A 88 -20.76 1.70 39.45
CA LEU A 88 -21.16 2.07 40.82
C LEU A 88 -20.78 0.99 41.85
N HIS A 89 -20.87 -0.30 41.47
CA HIS A 89 -20.65 -1.41 42.40
C HIS A 89 -19.19 -1.89 42.48
N CYS A 90 -18.37 -1.73 41.44
CA CYS A 90 -17.01 -2.29 41.39
C CYS A 90 -15.92 -1.30 40.97
N GLY A 91 -16.26 -0.16 40.34
CA GLY A 91 -15.30 0.88 39.93
C GLY A 91 -14.18 0.41 38.98
N GLY A 92 -14.39 -0.66 38.22
CA GLY A 92 -13.34 -1.33 37.44
C GLY A 92 -12.96 -0.62 36.14
N GLY A 93 -11.67 -0.67 35.77
CA GLY A 93 -11.16 -0.02 34.56
C GLY A 93 -11.76 -0.54 33.24
N ASP A 94 -12.19 -1.80 33.18
CA ASP A 94 -12.88 -2.34 31.99
C ASP A 94 -14.30 -1.78 31.81
N THR A 95 -14.98 -1.44 32.91
CA THR A 95 -16.32 -0.85 32.87
C THR A 95 -16.26 0.61 32.40
N GLU A 96 -15.32 1.40 32.92
CA GLU A 96 -15.08 2.77 32.44
C GLU A 96 -14.68 2.78 30.96
N ARG A 97 -13.82 1.83 30.55
CA ARG A 97 -13.45 1.64 29.14
C ARG A 97 -14.67 1.32 28.26
N GLY A 98 -15.56 0.46 28.73
CA GLY A 98 -16.82 0.14 28.05
C GLY A 98 -17.74 1.36 27.92
N LEU A 99 -17.87 2.17 28.98
CA LEU A 99 -18.65 3.41 28.95
C LEU A 99 -18.06 4.44 27.99
N GLN A 100 -16.74 4.60 27.97
CA GLN A 100 -16.05 5.47 27.02
C GLN A 100 -16.30 5.02 25.57
N LEU A 101 -16.26 3.70 25.32
CA LEU A 101 -16.58 3.14 24.00
C LEU A 101 -18.03 3.43 23.59
N LEU A 102 -19.01 3.21 24.48
CA LEU A 102 -20.42 3.46 24.15
C LEU A 102 -20.69 4.94 23.84
N ARG A 103 -20.11 5.88 24.59
CA ARG A 103 -20.25 7.32 24.31
C ARG A 103 -19.75 7.70 22.91
N TYR A 104 -18.74 7.00 22.42
CA TYR A 104 -18.24 7.16 21.06
C TYR A 104 -19.20 6.52 20.05
N LEU A 105 -19.58 5.26 20.28
CA LEU A 105 -20.45 4.51 19.38
C LEU A 105 -21.83 5.14 19.20
N ASP A 106 -22.37 5.78 20.24
CA ASP A 106 -23.66 6.49 20.17
C ASP A 106 -23.65 7.65 19.18
N LYS A 107 -22.48 8.24 18.91
CA LYS A 107 -22.30 9.34 17.94
C LYS A 107 -21.78 8.88 16.60
N TYR A 108 -21.08 7.74 16.57
CA TYR A 108 -20.46 7.23 15.36
C TYR A 108 -21.50 6.57 14.45
N THR A 109 -21.55 7.01 13.19
CA THR A 109 -22.38 6.37 12.17
C THR A 109 -21.51 5.47 11.31
N ARG A 110 -21.97 4.23 11.13
CA ARG A 110 -21.28 3.21 10.34
C ARG A 110 -21.04 3.65 8.89
N THR A 111 -19.84 3.40 8.36
CA THR A 111 -19.48 3.74 6.98
C THR A 111 -19.50 2.53 6.05
N CYS A 112 -19.42 1.31 6.59
CA CYS A 112 -19.39 0.07 5.82
C CYS A 112 -20.43 -0.94 6.30
N PRO A 113 -20.95 -1.80 5.41
CA PRO A 113 -21.89 -2.84 5.83
C PRO A 113 -21.23 -3.82 6.83
N PRO A 114 -22.02 -4.50 7.68
CA PRO A 114 -21.52 -5.53 8.58
C PRO A 114 -20.66 -6.57 7.86
N SER A 115 -19.58 -7.03 8.52
CA SER A 115 -18.69 -8.04 7.93
C SER A 115 -19.31 -9.45 8.03
N GLU A 116 -18.79 -10.40 7.24
CA GLU A 116 -19.19 -11.81 7.37
C GLU A 116 -18.79 -12.39 8.73
N GLU A 117 -17.64 -12.00 9.26
CA GLU A 117 -17.17 -12.42 10.59
C GLU A 117 -18.13 -11.96 11.70
N GLU A 118 -18.70 -10.76 11.58
CA GLU A 118 -19.73 -10.23 12.48
C GLU A 118 -21.02 -11.05 12.37
N ARG A 119 -21.47 -11.38 11.15
CA ARG A 119 -22.64 -12.25 10.92
C ARG A 119 -22.44 -13.64 11.51
N LEU A 120 -21.26 -14.23 11.33
CA LEU A 120 -20.93 -15.56 11.83
C LEU A 120 -20.88 -15.61 13.36
N LYS A 121 -20.23 -14.61 13.98
CA LYS A 121 -20.16 -14.50 15.45
C LYS A 121 -21.52 -14.22 16.07
N TRP A 122 -22.41 -13.54 15.34
CA TRP A 122 -23.80 -13.37 15.73
C TRP A 122 -24.57 -14.69 15.70
N GLY A 123 -24.55 -15.41 14.58
CA GLY A 123 -25.24 -16.69 14.41
C GLY A 123 -24.71 -17.81 15.31
N GLY A 124 -23.44 -17.75 15.72
CA GLY A 124 -22.81 -18.70 16.65
C GLY A 124 -22.89 -18.30 18.13
N SER A 125 -23.34 -17.08 18.45
CA SER A 125 -23.61 -16.70 19.82
C SER A 125 -24.96 -17.30 20.21
N SER A 126 -24.98 -18.10 21.26
CA SER A 126 -26.17 -18.67 21.91
C SER A 126 -27.06 -17.57 22.54
N LEU A 127 -27.36 -16.52 21.79
CA LEU A 127 -28.21 -15.38 22.13
C LEU A 127 -29.63 -15.55 21.58
N VAL A 128 -29.83 -16.50 20.68
CA VAL A 128 -31.15 -16.94 20.27
C VAL A 128 -31.42 -18.24 21.00
N ASP A 129 -32.18 -18.17 22.10
CA ASP A 129 -32.84 -19.38 22.62
C ASP A 129 -33.62 -19.97 21.43
N ALA A 130 -33.35 -21.25 21.13
CA ALA A 130 -33.87 -21.98 19.98
C ALA A 130 -35.40 -22.18 19.97
N GLU A 131 -36.16 -21.41 20.75
CA GLU A 131 -37.61 -21.57 20.96
C GLU A 131 -38.48 -20.62 20.11
N ILE A 132 -37.92 -19.59 19.45
CA ILE A 132 -38.73 -18.70 18.58
C ILE A 132 -38.82 -19.21 17.12
N VAL A 133 -38.05 -20.24 16.74
CA VAL A 133 -38.08 -20.82 15.39
C VAL A 133 -38.63 -22.24 15.39
N ALA A 134 -39.64 -22.53 16.21
CA ALA A 134 -40.37 -23.80 16.18
C ALA A 134 -41.52 -23.82 15.14
N GLY A 135 -41.41 -23.04 14.07
CA GLY A 135 -42.44 -22.96 13.02
C GLY A 135 -41.92 -22.70 11.60
N ALA A 136 -40.60 -22.66 11.40
CA ALA A 136 -39.98 -22.53 10.08
C ALA A 136 -39.05 -23.71 9.85
N GLU A 137 -39.64 -24.90 9.74
CA GLU A 137 -38.98 -25.97 9.00
C GLU A 137 -38.85 -25.47 7.54
N ASP A 138 -37.61 -25.40 7.04
CA ASP A 138 -37.23 -25.25 5.62
C ASP A 138 -36.68 -23.90 5.08
N VAL A 139 -35.98 -23.07 5.88
CA VAL A 139 -35.03 -22.09 5.30
C VAL A 139 -33.78 -21.92 6.18
N GLY A 140 -32.61 -22.31 5.67
CA GLY A 140 -31.32 -22.10 6.33
C GLY A 140 -30.91 -20.62 6.41
N LEU A 141 -31.33 -19.89 7.45
CA LEU A 141 -30.90 -18.51 7.70
C LEU A 141 -30.43 -18.30 9.16
N PRO A 142 -29.20 -18.72 9.52
CA PRO A 142 -28.58 -18.36 10.80
C PRO A 142 -27.85 -16.99 10.80
N ASN A 143 -28.01 -16.13 9.78
CA ASN A 143 -27.13 -14.97 9.55
C ASN A 143 -27.82 -13.59 9.45
N ILE A 144 -29.06 -13.43 9.94
CA ILE A 144 -29.76 -12.14 9.90
C ILE A 144 -29.39 -11.31 11.15
N LEU A 145 -28.67 -10.22 10.94
CA LEU A 145 -28.35 -9.24 11.99
C LEU A 145 -29.56 -8.33 12.28
N PRO A 146 -29.64 -7.75 13.49
CA PRO A 146 -30.63 -6.71 13.80
C PRO A 146 -30.53 -5.51 12.85
N VAL A 147 -31.64 -4.79 12.63
CA VAL A 147 -31.69 -3.63 11.72
C VAL A 147 -30.70 -2.54 12.15
N GLU A 148 -30.49 -2.41 13.46
CA GLU A 148 -29.54 -1.48 14.07
C GLU A 148 -28.10 -1.73 13.59
N SER A 149 -27.75 -2.96 13.20
CA SER A 149 -26.40 -3.30 12.70
C SER A 149 -26.02 -2.54 11.42
N LEU A 150 -27.00 -2.03 10.67
CA LEU A 150 -26.76 -1.23 9.47
C LEU A 150 -26.19 0.15 9.80
N THR A 151 -26.44 0.67 11.00
CA THR A 151 -26.04 2.03 11.42
C THR A 151 -25.09 2.03 12.62
N ARG A 152 -25.05 0.93 13.38
CA ARG A 152 -24.30 0.77 14.63
C ARG A 152 -23.26 -0.33 14.53
N LEU A 153 -22.20 -0.20 15.33
CA LEU A 153 -21.14 -1.21 15.46
C LEU A 153 -21.37 -2.13 16.67
N PRO A 154 -20.92 -3.40 16.60
CA PRO A 154 -21.14 -4.37 17.67
C PRO A 154 -20.22 -4.11 18.89
N TYR A 155 -20.80 -3.64 20.00
CA TYR A 155 -20.07 -3.32 21.24
C TYR A 155 -19.20 -4.49 21.75
N HIS A 156 -19.77 -5.69 21.86
CA HIS A 156 -19.06 -6.85 22.43
C HIS A 156 -17.82 -7.26 21.64
N MET A 157 -17.86 -7.12 20.31
CA MET A 157 -16.71 -7.43 19.46
C MET A 157 -15.60 -6.40 19.60
N LEU A 158 -15.96 -5.12 19.77
CA LEU A 158 -15.01 -4.03 19.98
C LEU A 158 -14.38 -4.05 21.38
N MET A 159 -15.09 -4.57 22.39
CA MET A 159 -14.52 -4.80 23.73
C MET A 159 -13.68 -6.08 23.83
N GLY A 160 -13.82 -6.97 22.84
CA GLY A 160 -13.11 -8.24 22.75
C GLY A 160 -11.63 -8.09 22.36
N THR A 161 -10.99 -9.22 22.09
CA THR A 161 -9.56 -9.29 21.77
C THR A 161 -9.23 -8.86 20.34
N ASP A 162 -10.22 -8.75 19.46
CA ASP A 162 -10.01 -8.53 18.02
C ASP A 162 -10.90 -7.42 17.45
N ALA A 163 -10.86 -6.25 18.08
CA ALA A 163 -11.60 -5.07 17.62
C ALA A 163 -11.21 -4.63 16.19
N MET A 164 -10.00 -4.97 15.74
CA MET A 164 -9.52 -4.65 14.40
C MET A 164 -10.35 -5.33 13.30
N THR A 165 -10.88 -6.53 13.53
CA THR A 165 -11.75 -7.20 12.54
C THR A 165 -13.01 -6.43 12.19
N VAL A 166 -13.52 -5.65 13.14
CA VAL A 166 -14.70 -4.80 12.94
C VAL A 166 -14.30 -3.48 12.30
N ILE A 167 -13.33 -2.77 12.89
CA ILE A 167 -12.99 -1.42 12.43
C ILE A 167 -12.20 -1.41 11.12
N LYS A 168 -11.65 -2.55 10.66
CA LYS A 168 -10.78 -2.58 9.49
C LYS A 168 -11.41 -1.97 8.25
N PHE A 169 -12.72 -2.07 8.08
CA PHE A 169 -13.43 -1.47 6.94
C PHE A 169 -13.92 -0.05 7.22
N GLU A 170 -14.04 0.32 8.49
CA GLU A 170 -14.54 1.63 8.95
C GLU A 170 -13.48 2.73 8.92
N VAL A 171 -12.19 2.37 8.90
CA VAL A 171 -11.08 3.32 8.93
C VAL A 171 -10.81 3.88 7.54
N GLY A 172 -11.14 5.16 7.33
CA GLY A 172 -10.78 5.92 6.12
C GLY A 172 -10.26 7.31 6.49
N MET A 173 -9.97 8.15 5.51
CA MET A 173 -9.46 9.52 5.78
C MET A 173 -10.41 10.34 6.66
N GLU A 174 -11.71 10.21 6.46
CA GLU A 174 -12.71 11.03 7.18
C GLU A 174 -12.97 10.55 8.61
N SER A 175 -12.77 9.26 8.88
CA SER A 175 -12.97 8.66 10.20
C SER A 175 -11.66 8.47 10.97
N LEU A 176 -10.51 8.78 10.37
CA LEU A 176 -9.18 8.47 10.90
C LEU A 176 -8.96 9.07 12.29
N ASP A 177 -9.17 10.37 12.46
CA ASP A 177 -8.93 11.06 13.72
C ASP A 177 -9.82 10.51 14.85
N ALA A 178 -11.07 10.18 14.51
CA ALA A 178 -12.02 9.58 15.43
C ALA A 178 -11.52 8.20 15.92
N TRP A 179 -11.05 7.35 15.01
CA TRP A 179 -10.49 6.04 15.35
C TRP A 179 -9.16 6.12 16.10
N LEU A 180 -8.29 7.08 15.75
CA LEU A 180 -7.01 7.29 16.44
C LEU A 180 -7.23 7.74 17.90
N ASN A 181 -8.26 8.54 18.15
CA ASN A 181 -8.64 8.95 19.51
C ASN A 181 -9.26 7.80 20.32
N MET A 182 -9.75 6.75 19.67
CA MET A 182 -10.31 5.56 20.31
C MET A 182 -9.33 4.38 20.41
N ALA A 183 -8.12 4.52 19.86
CA ALA A 183 -7.12 3.46 19.79
C ALA A 183 -6.79 2.86 21.17
N HIS A 184 -6.64 3.71 22.20
CA HIS A 184 -6.34 3.26 23.56
C HIS A 184 -7.50 2.51 24.22
N VAL A 185 -8.75 2.90 23.94
CA VAL A 185 -9.97 2.24 24.44
C VAL A 185 -10.08 0.83 23.86
N LEU A 186 -9.83 0.71 22.57
CA LEU A 186 -9.87 -0.56 21.84
C LEU A 186 -8.63 -1.43 22.07
N LYS A 187 -7.61 -0.92 22.78
CA LYS A 187 -6.30 -1.57 22.97
C LYS A 187 -5.63 -1.92 21.62
N ILE A 188 -5.84 -1.08 20.61
CA ILE A 188 -5.26 -1.24 19.27
C ILE A 188 -4.02 -0.34 19.16
N PRO A 189 -2.86 -0.86 18.69
CA PRO A 189 -1.71 -0.03 18.40
C PRO A 189 -2.07 1.05 17.36
N ARG A 190 -1.75 2.31 17.66
CA ARG A 190 -2.06 3.47 16.79
C ARG A 190 -1.62 3.25 15.34
N ASP A 191 -0.41 2.73 15.15
CA ASP A 191 0.15 2.45 13.83
C ASP A 191 -0.67 1.44 13.02
N ASN A 192 -1.37 0.50 13.67
CA ASN A 192 -2.22 -0.46 12.95
C ASN A 192 -3.45 0.21 12.34
N ILE A 193 -3.96 1.27 12.98
CA ILE A 193 -5.06 2.09 12.45
C ILE A 193 -4.56 2.91 11.25
N LEU A 194 -3.39 3.54 11.38
CA LEU A 194 -2.76 4.28 10.28
C LEU A 194 -2.48 3.38 9.07
N LEU A 195 -1.94 2.19 9.32
CA LEU A 195 -1.68 1.15 8.31
C LEU A 195 -2.97 0.80 7.56
N ARG A 196 -4.05 0.55 8.30
CA ARG A 196 -5.33 0.22 7.72
C ARG A 196 -5.92 1.36 6.91
N ALA A 197 -5.79 2.60 7.38
CA ALA A 197 -6.24 3.79 6.67
C ALA A 197 -5.57 3.89 5.29
N VAL A 198 -4.24 3.76 5.24
CA VAL A 198 -3.48 3.77 3.99
C VAL A 198 -3.95 2.68 3.02
N ILE A 199 -4.13 1.45 3.53
CA ILE A 199 -4.62 0.32 2.72
C ILE A 199 -6.01 0.63 2.14
N ASN A 200 -6.94 1.12 2.96
CA ASN A 200 -8.31 1.38 2.52
C ASN A 200 -8.40 2.56 1.53
N ILE A 201 -7.59 3.60 1.73
CA ILE A 201 -7.47 4.73 0.78
C ILE A 201 -7.05 4.21 -0.60
N MET A 202 -6.05 3.34 -0.61
CA MET A 202 -5.54 2.73 -1.83
C MET A 202 -6.54 1.77 -2.48
N ASP A 203 -7.16 0.89 -1.70
CA ASP A 203 -8.11 -0.08 -2.22
C ASP A 203 -9.33 0.63 -2.84
N LYS A 204 -9.80 1.72 -2.20
CA LYS A 204 -10.85 2.58 -2.75
C LYS A 204 -10.46 3.17 -4.11
N TYR A 205 -9.22 3.63 -4.27
CA TYR A 205 -8.71 4.13 -5.54
C TYR A 205 -8.63 3.03 -6.61
N ILE A 206 -8.09 1.86 -6.27
CA ILE A 206 -7.96 0.76 -7.24
C ILE A 206 -9.33 0.26 -7.69
N SER A 207 -10.29 0.16 -6.78
CA SER A 207 -11.68 -0.21 -7.09
C SER A 207 -12.38 0.82 -7.97
N SER A 208 -12.08 2.12 -7.84
CA SER A 208 -12.64 3.14 -8.75
C SER A 208 -12.04 3.06 -10.15
N GLN A 209 -10.78 2.65 -10.29
CA GLN A 209 -10.14 2.43 -11.59
C GLN A 209 -10.66 1.18 -12.32
N THR A 210 -11.01 0.12 -11.60
CA THR A 210 -11.49 -1.15 -12.18
C THR A 210 -12.99 -1.18 -12.50
N SER A 211 -13.78 -0.29 -11.93
CA SER A 211 -15.22 -0.17 -12.18
C SER A 211 -15.56 0.73 -13.38
N ALA A 212 -14.55 1.36 -14.01
CA ALA A 212 -14.71 1.96 -15.32
C ALA A 212 -14.95 0.86 -16.37
N PRO A 213 -15.99 0.93 -17.21
CA PRO A 213 -16.29 -0.10 -18.19
C PRO A 213 -15.23 -0.11 -19.30
N SER A 214 -14.13 -0.82 -19.09
CA SER A 214 -13.20 -1.17 -20.16
C SER A 214 -13.72 -2.43 -20.83
N SER A 215 -14.38 -2.24 -21.97
CA SER A 215 -14.77 -3.30 -22.88
C SER A 215 -13.55 -3.90 -23.58
N ALA A 216 -12.82 -4.79 -22.90
CA ALA A 216 -11.97 -5.80 -23.54
C ALA A 216 -11.57 -6.90 -22.53
N PRO A 217 -11.73 -8.19 -22.86
CA PRO A 217 -11.23 -9.28 -22.04
C PRO A 217 -9.72 -9.43 -22.24
N GLN A 218 -8.89 -8.88 -21.34
CA GLN A 218 -7.46 -9.19 -21.34
C GLN A 218 -7.19 -10.43 -20.47
N LEU A 219 -7.08 -11.57 -21.16
CA LEU A 219 -6.44 -12.78 -20.66
C LEU A 219 -4.99 -12.46 -20.30
N GLY A 220 -4.56 -13.01 -19.15
CA GLY A 220 -3.27 -12.74 -18.54
C GLY A 220 -2.09 -12.90 -19.49
N MET A 221 -1.32 -11.82 -19.60
CA MET A 221 0.14 -11.69 -19.78
C MET A 221 0.32 -10.22 -20.16
N ALA A 222 0.63 -9.38 -19.17
CA ALA A 222 0.79 -7.94 -19.38
C ALA A 222 1.96 -7.69 -20.33
N SER A 223 1.67 -7.55 -21.61
CA SER A 223 2.57 -6.94 -22.57
C SER A 223 2.73 -5.47 -22.17
N LEU A 224 3.95 -5.03 -21.91
CA LEU A 224 4.29 -3.63 -21.62
C LEU A 224 4.11 -2.70 -22.85
N SER A 225 3.48 -3.21 -23.92
CA SER A 225 3.27 -2.50 -25.19
C SER A 225 2.17 -1.43 -25.11
N GLU A 226 1.23 -1.54 -24.17
CA GLU A 226 0.23 -0.50 -23.89
C GLU A 226 0.52 0.14 -22.54
N VAL A 227 1.52 1.02 -22.47
CA VAL A 227 1.74 1.87 -21.29
C VAL A 227 0.56 2.85 -21.21
N PRO A 228 -0.31 2.80 -20.19
CA PRO A 228 -1.27 3.87 -19.97
C PRO A 228 -0.45 5.10 -19.58
N ALA A 229 -0.24 6.00 -20.54
CA ALA A 229 0.77 7.04 -20.44
C ALA A 229 0.40 8.17 -19.47
N GLU A 230 -0.88 8.30 -19.12
CA GLU A 230 -1.39 9.44 -18.36
C GLU A 230 -1.69 9.05 -16.91
N VAL A 231 -1.20 9.90 -16.01
CA VAL A 231 -1.46 9.81 -14.57
C VAL A 231 -2.90 10.26 -14.32
N SER A 232 -3.67 9.49 -13.57
CA SER A 232 -5.01 9.90 -13.17
C SER A 232 -4.97 11.25 -12.43
N PRO A 233 -5.87 12.20 -12.74
CA PRO A 233 -5.90 13.49 -12.06
C PRO A 233 -6.17 13.38 -10.55
N GLU A 234 -6.77 12.27 -10.10
CA GLU A 234 -7.07 12.00 -8.69
C GLU A 234 -5.85 11.46 -7.93
N PHE A 235 -4.87 10.90 -8.63
CA PHE A 235 -3.73 10.20 -8.02
C PHE A 235 -2.79 11.12 -7.21
N PRO A 236 -2.44 12.35 -7.65
CA PRO A 236 -1.66 13.26 -6.82
C PRO A 236 -2.35 13.61 -5.50
N ALA A 237 -3.68 13.79 -5.51
CA ALA A 237 -4.45 14.07 -4.31
C ALA A 237 -4.47 12.86 -3.36
N LEU A 238 -4.58 11.65 -3.92
CA LEU A 238 -4.46 10.39 -3.18
C LEU A 238 -3.10 10.30 -2.47
N LEU A 239 -2.00 10.50 -3.20
CA LEU A 239 -0.64 10.46 -2.66
C LEU A 239 -0.43 11.50 -1.57
N ALA A 240 -0.97 12.71 -1.73
CA ALA A 240 -0.92 13.75 -0.70
C ALA A 240 -1.67 13.31 0.58
N SER A 241 -2.84 12.67 0.43
CA SER A 241 -3.61 12.14 1.57
C SER A 241 -2.85 11.04 2.31
N MET A 242 -2.27 10.10 1.56
CA MET A 242 -1.47 9.01 2.10
C MET A 242 -0.21 9.54 2.78
N GLY A 243 0.44 10.55 2.19
CA GLY A 243 1.58 11.23 2.77
C GLY A 243 1.29 11.82 4.14
N ARG A 244 0.13 12.47 4.32
CA ARG A 244 -0.28 12.98 5.64
C ARG A 244 -0.40 11.86 6.67
N VAL A 245 -0.97 10.70 6.31
CA VAL A 245 -1.07 9.55 7.21
C VAL A 245 0.30 8.93 7.49
N MET A 246 1.16 8.84 6.47
CA MET A 246 2.52 8.30 6.57
C MET A 246 3.40 9.09 7.56
N LEU A 247 3.21 10.40 7.65
CA LEU A 247 3.91 11.26 8.62
C LEU A 247 3.48 11.02 10.08
N MET A 248 2.39 10.30 10.33
CA MET A 248 1.87 10.04 11.68
C MET A 248 2.37 8.72 12.29
N PHE A 249 3.07 7.87 11.52
CA PHE A 249 3.56 6.57 12.03
C PHE A 249 4.66 6.76 13.07
N LYS A 250 4.63 5.92 14.11
CA LYS A 250 5.72 5.83 15.08
C LYS A 250 6.81 4.85 14.63
N LYS A 251 6.43 3.75 13.98
CA LYS A 251 7.35 2.70 13.55
C LYS A 251 7.77 2.81 12.09
N LYS A 252 9.06 2.61 11.91
CA LYS A 252 9.87 2.69 10.70
C LYS A 252 9.45 1.70 9.62
N GLU A 253 9.31 0.45 10.05
CA GLU A 253 8.97 -0.70 9.22
C GLU A 253 7.61 -0.53 8.55
N HIS A 254 6.68 0.16 9.20
CA HIS A 254 5.34 0.38 8.66
C HIS A 254 5.33 1.36 7.49
N VAL A 255 6.15 2.42 7.53
CA VAL A 255 6.25 3.37 6.41
C VAL A 255 6.84 2.70 5.17
N VAL A 256 7.90 1.92 5.36
CA VAL A 256 8.55 1.15 4.29
C VAL A 256 7.61 0.07 3.75
N TRP A 257 6.91 -0.65 4.63
CA TRP A 257 5.92 -1.65 4.23
C TRP A 257 4.76 -1.02 3.46
N CYS A 258 4.18 0.09 3.92
CA CYS A 258 3.11 0.81 3.22
C CYS A 258 3.58 1.26 1.84
N SER A 259 4.79 1.81 1.77
CA SER A 259 5.40 2.26 0.52
C SER A 259 5.58 1.09 -0.46
N ASN A 260 6.06 -0.06 0.00
CA ASN A 260 6.20 -1.26 -0.84
C ASN A 260 4.85 -1.84 -1.27
N SER A 261 3.90 -1.95 -0.35
CA SER A 261 2.55 -2.45 -0.63
C SER A 261 1.86 -1.56 -1.68
N MET A 262 2.01 -0.24 -1.56
CA MET A 262 1.56 0.72 -2.56
C MET A 262 2.09 0.41 -3.95
N LEU A 263 3.42 0.29 -4.06
CA LEU A 263 4.08 0.09 -5.36
C LEU A 263 3.71 -1.24 -6.02
N GLN A 264 3.43 -2.27 -5.23
CA GLN A 264 2.98 -3.58 -5.74
C GLN A 264 1.56 -3.53 -6.29
N LYS A 265 0.68 -2.73 -5.68
CA LYS A 265 -0.74 -2.66 -6.05
C LYS A 265 -1.01 -1.77 -7.27
N LEU A 266 -0.15 -0.77 -7.52
CA LEU A 266 -0.30 0.09 -8.70
C LEU A 266 -0.05 -0.72 -10.00
N GLN A 267 -0.77 -0.39 -11.05
CA GLN A 267 -0.57 -0.98 -12.39
C GLN A 267 0.10 0.02 -13.33
N ASN A 268 -0.34 1.27 -13.31
CA ASN A 268 0.20 2.35 -14.13
C ASN A 268 1.67 2.67 -13.76
N VAL A 269 2.53 2.74 -14.78
CA VAL A 269 3.98 2.91 -14.64
C VAL A 269 4.35 4.35 -14.23
N GLU A 270 3.66 5.37 -14.75
CA GLU A 270 3.90 6.76 -14.37
C GLU A 270 3.38 7.06 -12.96
N GLU A 271 2.26 6.45 -12.55
CA GLU A 271 1.79 6.50 -11.16
C GLU A 271 2.80 5.84 -10.21
N LYS A 272 3.36 4.68 -10.57
CA LYS A 272 4.45 4.04 -9.81
C LYS A 272 5.66 4.95 -9.66
N LYS A 273 6.04 5.67 -10.73
CA LYS A 273 7.16 6.62 -10.71
C LYS A 273 6.88 7.77 -9.74
N LEU A 274 5.69 8.36 -9.78
CA LEU A 274 5.29 9.43 -8.86
C LEU A 274 5.19 8.94 -7.40
N ALA A 275 4.65 7.74 -7.19
CA ALA A 275 4.62 7.09 -5.89
C ALA A 275 6.05 6.86 -5.35
N LEU A 276 6.97 6.34 -6.17
CA LEU A 276 8.37 6.14 -5.79
C LEU A 276 9.05 7.44 -5.39
N LYS A 277 8.85 8.54 -6.14
CA LYS A 277 9.36 9.86 -5.79
C LYS A 277 8.84 10.33 -4.42
N SER A 278 7.55 10.08 -4.16
CA SER A 278 6.93 10.40 -2.87
C SER A 278 7.53 9.55 -1.75
N CYS A 279 7.70 8.23 -1.95
CA CYS A 279 8.36 7.33 -1.00
C CYS A 279 9.79 7.76 -0.68
N ILE A 280 10.57 8.20 -1.69
CA ILE A 280 11.91 8.76 -1.49
C ILE A 280 11.84 10.00 -0.61
N THR A 281 10.92 10.93 -0.90
CA THR A 281 10.74 12.16 -0.12
C THR A 281 10.38 11.86 1.34
N PHE A 282 9.44 10.94 1.58
CA PHE A 282 9.06 10.54 2.93
C PHE A 282 10.22 9.86 3.67
N THR A 283 10.94 8.97 3.01
CA THR A 283 12.09 8.27 3.61
C THR A 283 13.25 9.24 3.89
N GLN A 284 13.45 10.25 3.04
CA GLN A 284 14.46 11.30 3.23
C GLN A 284 14.11 12.21 4.40
N ASN A 285 12.90 12.80 4.43
CA ASN A 285 12.45 13.63 5.55
C ASN A 285 12.58 12.89 6.89
N TRP A 286 12.36 11.59 6.85
CA TRP A 286 12.46 10.73 8.00
C TRP A 286 13.90 10.41 8.40
N LEU A 287 14.81 10.20 7.44
CA LEU A 287 16.26 10.12 7.68
C LEU A 287 16.77 11.41 8.35
N ASP A 288 16.29 12.55 7.89
CA ASP A 288 16.68 13.87 8.41
C ASP A 288 16.17 14.10 9.84
N SER A 289 15.07 13.43 10.21
CA SER A 289 14.47 13.50 11.56
C SER A 289 14.96 12.40 12.52
N THR A 290 15.85 11.50 12.08
CA THR A 290 16.33 10.36 12.89
C THR A 290 17.64 10.71 13.60
N GLU A 291 17.62 10.64 14.94
CA GLU A 291 18.78 10.96 15.79
C GLU A 291 19.69 9.73 16.08
N GLU A 292 19.15 8.50 16.01
CA GLU A 292 19.90 7.26 16.33
C GLU A 292 20.63 6.67 15.10
N ASP A 293 21.89 6.28 15.28
CA ASP A 293 22.77 5.83 14.19
C ASP A 293 22.40 4.47 13.57
N GLU A 294 22.05 3.46 14.39
CA GLU A 294 21.61 2.15 13.89
C GLU A 294 20.36 2.28 12.99
N ASP A 295 19.47 3.13 13.43
CA ASP A 295 18.24 3.46 12.76
C ASP A 295 18.48 4.24 11.45
N ARG A 296 19.40 5.23 11.45
CA ARG A 296 19.81 5.94 10.22
C ARG A 296 20.30 4.99 9.15
N SER A 297 21.09 3.97 9.51
CA SER A 297 21.59 2.97 8.54
C SER A 297 20.46 2.18 7.86
N SER A 298 19.46 1.75 8.65
CA SER A 298 18.26 1.07 8.14
C SER A 298 17.43 1.97 7.21
N VAL A 299 17.24 3.25 7.59
CA VAL A 299 16.55 4.25 6.76
C VAL A 299 17.29 4.46 5.46
N GLN A 300 18.62 4.65 5.52
CA GLN A 300 19.48 4.88 4.37
C GLN A 300 19.42 3.70 3.39
N THR A 301 19.37 2.48 3.91
CA THR A 301 19.23 1.26 3.10
C THR A 301 17.90 1.25 2.35
N SER A 302 16.81 1.60 3.03
CA SER A 302 15.47 1.71 2.42
C SER A 302 15.41 2.84 1.37
N LEU A 303 16.04 3.98 1.66
CA LEU A 303 16.16 5.10 0.73
C LEU A 303 16.91 4.71 -0.54
N ASN A 304 18.07 4.05 -0.40
CA ASN A 304 18.87 3.56 -1.53
C ASN A 304 18.09 2.54 -2.36
N MET A 305 17.32 1.67 -1.72
CA MET A 305 16.43 0.73 -2.40
C MET A 305 15.38 1.46 -3.25
N PHE A 306 14.70 2.48 -2.72
CA PHE A 306 13.72 3.25 -3.48
C PHE A 306 14.35 4.06 -4.62
N LYS A 307 15.52 4.67 -4.40
CA LYS A 307 16.29 5.37 -5.46
C LYS A 307 16.67 4.42 -6.59
N LYS A 308 17.20 3.23 -6.27
CA LYS A 308 17.54 2.20 -7.27
C LYS A 308 16.31 1.75 -8.07
N ARG A 309 15.18 1.53 -7.41
CA ARG A 309 13.92 1.16 -8.08
C ARG A 309 13.39 2.27 -8.97
N LEU A 310 13.47 3.53 -8.55
CA LEU A 310 13.08 4.67 -9.36
C LEU A 310 13.94 4.79 -10.61
N LEU A 311 15.25 4.56 -10.48
CA LEU A 311 16.17 4.56 -11.62
C LEU A 311 15.77 3.48 -12.64
N VAL A 312 15.67 2.22 -12.21
CA VAL A 312 15.27 1.09 -13.08
C VAL A 312 13.94 1.36 -13.78
N LEU A 313 12.93 1.84 -13.04
CA LEU A 313 11.62 2.14 -13.61
C LEU A 313 11.68 3.29 -14.62
N SER A 314 12.43 4.35 -14.29
CA SER A 314 12.56 5.51 -15.18
C SER A 314 13.31 5.15 -16.47
N THR A 315 14.33 4.30 -16.37
CA THR A 315 15.03 3.72 -17.52
C THR A 315 14.10 2.87 -18.37
N GLN A 316 13.29 2.00 -17.77
CA GLN A 316 12.30 1.18 -18.51
C GLN A 316 11.28 2.05 -19.25
N VAL A 317 10.80 3.13 -18.64
CA VAL A 317 9.90 4.10 -19.29
C VAL A 317 10.59 4.81 -20.46
N ALA A 318 11.83 5.26 -20.28
CA ALA A 318 12.60 5.90 -21.34
C ALA A 318 12.80 4.95 -22.54
N LEU A 319 13.16 3.70 -22.28
CA LEU A 319 13.26 2.67 -23.31
C LEU A 319 11.93 2.38 -23.99
N ALA A 320 10.83 2.28 -23.23
CA ALA A 320 9.51 2.01 -23.80
C ALA A 320 9.09 3.13 -24.76
N ARG A 321 9.31 4.39 -24.39
CA ARG A 321 9.04 5.56 -25.25
C ARG A 321 9.89 5.57 -26.52
N ALA A 322 11.11 5.06 -26.42
CA ALA A 322 12.02 4.91 -27.55
C ALA A 322 11.80 3.62 -28.35
N GLY A 323 10.83 2.75 -28.00
CA GLY A 323 10.64 1.46 -28.67
C GLY A 323 11.75 0.43 -28.40
N LEU A 324 12.58 0.66 -27.39
CA LEU A 324 13.78 -0.13 -27.06
C LEU A 324 13.59 -1.12 -25.90
N LEU A 325 12.39 -1.19 -25.31
CA LEU A 325 12.17 -1.98 -24.09
C LEU A 325 12.23 -3.50 -24.33
N GLU A 326 11.72 -4.00 -25.45
CA GLU A 326 11.81 -5.43 -25.78
C GLU A 326 13.25 -5.92 -25.98
N PRO A 327 14.10 -5.25 -26.78
CA PRO A 327 15.48 -5.71 -26.97
C PRO A 327 16.38 -5.52 -25.74
N LEU A 328 16.08 -4.55 -24.85
CA LEU A 328 16.93 -4.21 -23.69
C LEU A 328 16.32 -4.49 -22.32
N GLY A 329 15.13 -5.09 -22.26
CA GLY A 329 14.38 -5.32 -21.02
C GLY A 329 15.15 -6.03 -19.90
N PRO A 330 15.97 -7.05 -20.19
CA PRO A 330 16.82 -7.71 -19.17
C PRO A 330 17.93 -6.79 -18.63
N ALA A 331 18.63 -6.07 -19.51
CA ALA A 331 19.71 -5.14 -19.14
C ALA A 331 19.18 -3.98 -18.28
N ALA A 332 17.98 -3.46 -18.62
CA ALA A 332 17.29 -2.40 -17.88
C ALA A 332 17.02 -2.74 -16.40
N LYS A 333 16.98 -4.03 -16.04
CA LYS A 333 16.70 -4.49 -14.66
C LYS A 333 17.95 -4.68 -13.81
N GLN A 334 19.12 -4.85 -14.43
CA GLN A 334 20.33 -5.32 -13.73
C GLN A 334 21.53 -4.37 -13.82
N GLU A 335 21.56 -3.48 -14.82
CA GLU A 335 22.75 -2.70 -15.12
C GLU A 335 22.69 -1.24 -14.61
N GLY A 336 23.87 -0.67 -14.33
CA GLY A 336 24.02 0.75 -14.00
C GLY A 336 23.85 1.65 -15.24
N GLY A 337 23.68 2.96 -15.04
CA GLY A 337 23.42 3.92 -16.12
C GLY A 337 24.42 3.85 -17.28
N ASP A 338 25.72 3.80 -16.98
CA ASP A 338 26.80 3.66 -17.97
C ASP A 338 26.66 2.40 -18.84
N LYS A 339 26.62 1.22 -18.21
CA LYS A 339 26.44 -0.07 -18.90
C LYS A 339 25.18 -0.10 -19.77
N MET A 340 24.10 0.51 -19.28
CA MET A 340 22.85 0.63 -20.03
C MET A 340 23.00 1.51 -21.27
N ILE A 341 23.70 2.64 -21.16
CA ILE A 341 23.96 3.53 -22.31
C ILE A 341 24.84 2.82 -23.34
N ARG A 342 25.88 2.09 -22.91
CA ARG A 342 26.70 1.25 -23.79
C ARG A 342 25.87 0.18 -24.51
N ALA A 343 24.95 -0.49 -23.80
CA ALA A 343 24.07 -1.49 -24.38
C ALA A 343 23.07 -0.91 -25.40
N ILE A 344 22.54 0.30 -25.16
CA ILE A 344 21.69 1.04 -26.11
C ILE A 344 22.45 1.34 -27.39
N TYR A 345 23.64 1.90 -27.26
CA TYR A 345 24.49 2.24 -28.39
C TYR A 345 24.96 1.00 -29.19
N GLY A 346 25.22 -0.12 -28.51
CA GLY A 346 25.58 -1.38 -29.14
C GLY A 346 24.45 -2.05 -29.94
N LEU A 347 23.19 -1.85 -29.58
CA LEU A 347 22.04 -2.38 -30.34
C LEU A 347 21.60 -1.47 -31.50
N ALA A 348 21.87 -0.18 -31.38
CA ALA A 348 21.46 0.81 -32.37
C ALA A 348 22.10 0.61 -33.76
N SER A 349 23.22 -0.12 -33.85
CA SER A 349 23.86 -0.47 -35.11
C SER A 349 23.14 -1.57 -35.90
N HIS A 350 22.35 -2.43 -35.24
CA HIS A 350 21.84 -3.66 -35.86
C HIS A 350 20.31 -3.69 -36.05
N VAL A 351 19.54 -2.97 -35.24
CA VAL A 351 18.10 -3.24 -35.10
C VAL A 351 17.21 -1.99 -35.28
N LEU A 352 17.77 -0.78 -35.22
CA LEU A 352 16.94 0.43 -35.15
C LEU A 352 16.77 1.10 -36.51
N ASP A 353 15.51 1.22 -36.93
CA ASP A 353 15.13 2.11 -38.03
C ASP A 353 15.63 3.54 -37.74
N LYS A 354 16.03 4.26 -38.80
CA LYS A 354 16.56 5.64 -38.78
C LYS A 354 15.65 6.67 -38.07
N THR A 355 14.45 6.27 -37.65
CA THR A 355 13.40 7.06 -37.01
C THR A 355 13.40 6.97 -35.48
N THR A 356 14.17 6.06 -34.88
CA THR A 356 14.22 5.89 -33.43
C THR A 356 15.17 6.91 -32.78
N ASP A 357 14.67 7.71 -31.84
CA ASP A 357 15.48 8.69 -31.11
C ASP A 357 16.32 8.06 -30.00
N VAL A 358 17.42 7.40 -30.42
CA VAL A 358 18.40 6.76 -29.52
C VAL A 358 19.09 7.79 -28.63
N ASN A 359 19.46 8.94 -29.19
CA ASN A 359 20.21 9.96 -28.46
C ASN A 359 19.35 10.66 -27.40
N GLY A 360 18.07 10.94 -27.69
CA GLY A 360 17.12 11.45 -26.70
C GLY A 360 16.83 10.46 -25.56
N ALA A 361 16.80 9.15 -25.86
CA ALA A 361 16.70 8.10 -24.84
C ALA A 361 17.94 8.04 -23.95
N VAL A 362 19.14 8.13 -24.54
CA VAL A 362 20.42 8.16 -23.81
C VAL A 362 20.53 9.40 -22.93
N ASP A 363 20.22 10.59 -23.44
CA ASP A 363 20.24 11.84 -22.67
C ASP A 363 19.25 11.77 -21.48
N SER A 364 18.08 11.17 -21.71
CA SER A 364 17.09 10.93 -20.66
C SER A 364 17.60 9.95 -19.59
N ILE A 365 18.28 8.86 -19.97
CA ILE A 365 18.81 7.86 -19.03
C ILE A 365 20.01 8.39 -18.26
N ALA A 366 20.86 9.17 -18.91
CA ALA A 366 22.03 9.75 -18.29
C ALA A 366 21.69 10.84 -17.27
N SER A 367 20.74 11.72 -17.60
CA SER A 367 20.23 12.71 -16.63
C SER A 367 19.58 12.05 -15.41
N LEU A 368 18.97 10.86 -15.56
CA LEU A 368 18.43 10.07 -14.46
C LEU A 368 19.50 9.37 -13.61
N SER A 369 20.62 8.99 -14.22
CA SER A 369 21.70 8.22 -13.58
C SER A 369 22.89 9.07 -13.13
N GLN A 370 22.89 10.38 -13.42
CA GLN A 370 24.00 11.30 -13.17
C GLN A 370 25.30 10.84 -13.82
N VAL A 371 25.20 10.23 -15.00
CA VAL A 371 26.34 9.82 -15.81
C VAL A 371 26.73 10.97 -16.71
N ASP A 372 28.03 11.27 -16.77
CA ASP A 372 28.57 12.20 -17.77
C ASP A 372 28.47 11.54 -19.15
N VAL A 373 27.54 12.05 -19.95
CA VAL A 373 27.28 11.51 -21.30
C VAL A 373 28.40 11.84 -22.24
N ASP A 374 29.04 13.00 -22.05
CA ASP A 374 30.04 13.50 -22.96
C ASP A 374 31.33 12.67 -22.78
N GLU A 375 31.73 12.44 -21.54
CA GLU A 375 32.86 11.53 -21.20
C GLU A 375 32.60 10.11 -21.71
N LEU A 376 31.38 9.59 -21.53
CA LEU A 376 31.03 8.24 -21.94
C LEU A 376 30.96 8.07 -23.47
N ARG A 377 30.45 9.05 -24.19
CA ARG A 377 30.41 9.05 -25.67
C ARG A 377 31.81 9.19 -26.25
N VAL A 378 32.68 10.00 -25.64
CA VAL A 378 34.10 10.10 -26.00
C VAL A 378 34.81 8.77 -25.75
N SER A 379 34.57 8.12 -24.60
CA SER A 379 35.13 6.78 -24.33
C SER A 379 34.65 5.71 -25.34
N LEU A 380 33.38 5.73 -25.72
CA LEU A 380 32.84 4.82 -26.75
C LEU A 380 33.42 5.11 -28.14
N LEU A 381 33.64 6.38 -28.47
CA LEU A 381 34.28 6.80 -29.72
C LEU A 381 35.70 6.23 -29.82
N GLU A 382 36.50 6.37 -28.77
CA GLU A 382 37.86 5.80 -28.71
C GLU A 382 37.83 4.27 -28.80
N GLU A 383 36.93 3.62 -28.05
CA GLU A 383 36.78 2.17 -28.02
C GLU A 383 36.42 1.60 -29.40
N TRP A 384 35.48 2.21 -30.12
CA TRP A 384 35.05 1.72 -31.44
C TRP A 384 36.03 2.04 -32.56
N LEU A 385 36.72 3.18 -32.48
CA LEU A 385 37.79 3.49 -33.43
C LEU A 385 38.96 2.52 -33.25
N ALA A 386 39.36 2.21 -32.02
CA ALA A 386 40.43 1.26 -31.71
C ALA A 386 40.05 -0.21 -31.93
N ALA A 387 38.78 -0.59 -31.73
CA ALA A 387 38.31 -1.98 -31.87
C ALA A 387 38.32 -2.48 -33.32
N GLY A 388 38.38 -1.60 -34.33
CA GLY A 388 38.46 -2.03 -35.73
C GLY A 388 39.80 -2.67 -36.13
N GLY A 389 40.74 -2.85 -35.19
CA GLY A 389 41.95 -3.67 -35.33
C GLY A 389 42.03 -4.86 -34.36
N SER A 390 41.07 -5.03 -33.44
CA SER A 390 41.08 -6.04 -32.39
C SER A 390 39.79 -6.85 -32.43
N ASP A 391 39.93 -8.12 -32.81
CA ASP A 391 38.92 -9.18 -32.69
C ASP A 391 38.30 -9.19 -31.29
N MET A 392 37.11 -8.61 -31.16
CA MET A 392 36.19 -8.83 -30.06
C MET A 392 34.93 -9.46 -30.65
N THR A 393 35.11 -10.67 -31.19
CA THR A 393 34.05 -11.67 -31.19
C THR A 393 33.55 -11.83 -29.75
N VAL A 394 32.31 -11.39 -29.50
CA VAL A 394 31.57 -11.80 -28.31
C VAL A 394 31.36 -13.30 -28.45
N ASP A 395 32.19 -14.06 -27.75
CA ASP A 395 32.19 -15.52 -27.72
C ASP A 395 30.82 -16.04 -27.25
N PHE A 396 30.02 -16.50 -28.21
CA PHE A 396 28.91 -17.40 -27.99
C PHE A 396 29.06 -18.57 -28.96
N GLU A 397 29.85 -19.55 -28.53
CA GLU A 397 29.93 -20.92 -29.04
C GLU A 397 30.32 -21.07 -30.52
N GLN A 398 31.60 -21.37 -30.81
CA GLN A 398 31.88 -22.45 -31.78
C GLN A 398 33.30 -23.04 -31.72
N THR A 399 33.28 -24.37 -31.76
CA THR A 399 34.37 -25.34 -31.70
C THR A 399 35.37 -25.20 -32.87
N MET A 400 36.67 -25.15 -32.53
CA MET A 400 37.86 -25.55 -33.30
C MET A 400 37.68 -25.82 -34.82
N THR A 401 38.27 -24.99 -35.69
CA THR A 401 39.38 -25.38 -36.59
C THR A 401 39.81 -24.30 -37.62
N PHE A 402 41.12 -24.28 -37.88
CA PHE A 402 41.87 -23.73 -39.03
C PHE A 402 42.10 -22.20 -39.17
N ASP A 403 43.40 -21.85 -39.12
CA ASP A 403 44.00 -20.58 -39.54
C ASP A 403 43.50 -20.17 -40.94
N VAL A 404 42.75 -19.07 -40.98
CA VAL A 404 42.54 -18.26 -42.18
C VAL A 404 42.80 -16.82 -41.75
N THR A 405 43.74 -16.16 -42.42
CA THR A 405 43.91 -14.71 -42.34
C THR A 405 42.69 -14.05 -42.96
N VAL A 406 41.69 -13.77 -42.14
CA VAL A 406 40.47 -13.06 -42.53
C VAL A 406 40.82 -11.57 -42.62
N CYS A 407 40.81 -11.02 -43.84
CA CYS A 407 40.65 -9.58 -44.01
C CYS A 407 39.34 -9.17 -43.33
N PRO A 408 39.30 -8.10 -42.50
CA PRO A 408 38.04 -7.62 -41.97
C PRO A 408 37.11 -7.32 -43.14
N SER A 409 35.87 -7.81 -43.02
CA SER A 409 34.88 -7.68 -44.07
C SER A 409 34.47 -6.21 -44.22
N GLU A 410 34.13 -5.74 -45.43
CA GLU A 410 33.62 -4.36 -45.64
C GLU A 410 32.39 -4.03 -44.75
N THR A 411 31.71 -5.07 -44.27
CA THR A 411 30.61 -5.03 -43.31
C THR A 411 31.01 -4.50 -41.93
N ASP A 412 32.21 -4.80 -41.43
CA ASP A 412 32.66 -4.39 -40.10
C ASP A 412 33.02 -2.89 -40.06
N GLU A 413 33.60 -2.38 -41.15
CA GLU A 413 33.98 -0.96 -41.24
C GLU A 413 32.77 -0.04 -41.42
N SER A 414 31.79 -0.46 -42.22
CA SER A 414 30.51 0.25 -42.39
C SER A 414 29.74 0.35 -41.07
N GLU A 415 29.82 -0.70 -40.23
CA GLU A 415 29.18 -0.72 -38.92
C GLU A 415 29.85 0.23 -37.93
N ILE A 416 31.18 0.25 -37.87
CA ILE A 416 31.95 1.17 -37.01
C ILE A 416 31.64 2.63 -37.40
N ILE A 417 31.65 2.94 -38.70
CA ILE A 417 31.33 4.29 -39.19
C ILE A 417 29.88 4.65 -38.82
N SER A 418 28.93 3.72 -38.95
CA SER A 418 27.53 3.96 -38.59
C SER A 418 27.36 4.24 -37.09
N LYS A 419 28.09 3.53 -36.23
CA LYS A 419 28.12 3.74 -34.78
C LYS A 419 28.69 5.12 -34.41
N VAL A 420 29.82 5.50 -35.01
CA VAL A 420 30.44 6.81 -34.80
C VAL A 420 29.54 7.94 -35.31
N MET A 421 28.92 7.78 -36.46
CA MET A 421 27.97 8.77 -37.00
C MET A 421 26.71 8.93 -36.13
N LEU A 422 26.30 7.89 -35.41
CA LEU A 422 25.17 7.96 -34.47
C LEU A 422 25.53 8.77 -33.22
N LEU A 423 26.78 8.68 -32.73
CA LEU A 423 27.31 9.55 -31.68
C LEU A 423 27.40 11.02 -32.13
N LEU A 424 27.84 11.26 -33.37
CA LEU A 424 27.98 12.62 -33.93
C LEU A 424 26.64 13.32 -34.20
N ARG A 425 25.53 12.57 -34.20
CA ARG A 425 24.16 13.10 -34.27
C ARG A 425 23.56 13.44 -32.90
N SER A 426 24.35 13.32 -31.83
CA SER A 426 23.92 13.64 -30.48
C SER A 426 24.14 15.12 -30.12
N SER A 427 23.60 15.51 -28.96
CA SER A 427 23.78 16.83 -28.34
C SER A 427 25.26 17.15 -28.01
N SER A 428 26.11 16.14 -27.89
CA SER A 428 27.53 16.24 -27.53
C SER A 428 28.46 16.21 -28.75
N ARG A 429 27.97 16.67 -29.91
CA ARG A 429 28.72 16.66 -31.17
C ARG A 429 30.07 17.36 -31.05
N GLU A 430 30.12 18.49 -30.34
CA GLU A 430 31.33 19.32 -30.21
C GLU A 430 32.46 18.55 -29.51
N ALA A 431 32.18 17.88 -28.39
CA ALA A 431 33.16 17.06 -27.66
C ALA A 431 33.66 15.86 -28.50
N CYS A 432 32.76 15.19 -29.23
CA CYS A 432 33.17 14.10 -30.12
C CYS A 432 33.98 14.57 -31.33
N VAL A 433 33.68 15.76 -31.88
CA VAL A 433 34.43 16.35 -33.00
C VAL A 433 35.82 16.81 -32.54
N GLU A 434 35.92 17.49 -31.39
CA GLU A 434 37.20 17.91 -30.81
C GLU A 434 38.12 16.70 -30.58
N LYS A 435 37.56 15.59 -30.08
CA LYS A 435 38.33 14.36 -29.92
C LYS A 435 38.74 13.70 -31.24
N LEU A 436 37.89 13.74 -32.26
CA LEU A 436 38.26 13.26 -33.60
C LEU A 436 39.38 14.12 -34.22
N GLU A 437 39.35 15.44 -34.01
CA GLU A 437 40.40 16.36 -34.45
C GLU A 437 41.71 16.05 -33.74
N GLU A 438 41.69 15.85 -32.42
CA GLU A 438 42.85 15.40 -31.63
C GLU A 438 43.43 14.09 -32.16
N ILE A 439 42.59 13.09 -32.46
CA ILE A 439 43.04 11.79 -33.00
C ILE A 439 43.70 11.94 -34.38
N VAL A 440 43.19 12.84 -35.23
CA VAL A 440 43.72 13.07 -36.59
C VAL A 440 44.99 13.93 -36.58
N GLU A 441 45.07 14.93 -35.71
CA GLU A 441 46.19 15.88 -35.65
C GLU A 441 47.36 15.37 -34.81
N GLU A 442 47.09 14.77 -33.66
CA GLU A 442 48.12 14.35 -32.69
C GLU A 442 48.51 12.88 -32.84
N GLY A 443 47.74 12.10 -33.60
CA GLY A 443 47.99 10.68 -33.84
C GLY A 443 47.88 9.83 -32.57
N CYS A 444 46.94 10.18 -31.68
CA CYS A 444 46.75 9.53 -30.37
C CYS A 444 46.43 8.02 -30.41
N LEU A 445 45.99 7.48 -31.55
CA LEU A 445 45.72 6.05 -31.73
C LEU A 445 46.90 5.34 -32.43
N SER A 446 47.18 4.11 -31.98
CA SER A 446 48.38 3.35 -32.35
C SER A 446 48.37 2.82 -33.79
N ASP A 447 47.19 2.66 -34.41
CA ASP A 447 47.04 2.10 -35.75
C ASP A 447 46.70 3.22 -36.77
N PRO A 448 47.46 3.36 -37.87
CA PRO A 448 47.14 4.31 -38.95
C PRO A 448 45.76 4.09 -39.58
N LYS A 449 45.15 2.90 -39.47
CA LYS A 449 43.77 2.65 -39.92
C LYS A 449 42.75 3.45 -39.10
N ASP A 450 43.01 3.66 -37.81
CA ASP A 450 42.08 4.37 -36.94
C ASP A 450 42.09 5.87 -37.24
N GLN A 451 43.25 6.42 -37.61
CA GLN A 451 43.37 7.80 -38.12
C GLN A 451 42.60 8.01 -39.42
N VAL A 452 42.62 7.02 -40.33
CA VAL A 452 41.85 7.07 -41.59
C VAL A 452 40.35 7.02 -41.30
N ARG A 453 39.91 6.17 -40.37
CA ARG A 453 38.50 6.08 -39.93
C ARG A 453 38.03 7.38 -39.28
N ALA A 454 38.84 7.95 -38.38
CA ALA A 454 38.56 9.22 -37.73
C ALA A 454 38.43 10.36 -38.76
N SER A 455 39.38 10.43 -39.71
CA SER A 455 39.35 11.41 -40.81
C SER A 455 38.10 11.27 -41.68
N PHE A 456 37.69 10.04 -41.99
CA PHE A 456 36.48 9.78 -42.77
C PHE A 456 35.20 10.23 -42.03
N CYS A 457 35.08 9.91 -40.74
CA CYS A 457 33.94 10.32 -39.92
C CYS A 457 33.88 11.85 -39.76
N LEU A 458 35.03 12.52 -39.58
CA LEU A 458 35.15 13.98 -39.54
C LEU A 458 34.62 14.62 -40.83
N LEU A 459 35.10 14.17 -41.99
CA LEU A 459 34.67 14.66 -43.29
C LEU A 459 33.16 14.45 -43.52
N GLN A 460 32.65 13.28 -43.15
CA GLN A 460 31.24 12.94 -43.32
C GLN A 460 30.33 13.77 -42.39
N SER A 461 30.81 14.09 -41.17
CA SER A 461 30.12 14.96 -40.23
C SER A 461 30.05 16.41 -40.73
N GLN A 462 31.13 16.91 -41.34
CA GLN A 462 31.21 18.24 -41.93
C GLN A 462 30.28 18.36 -43.14
N TYR A 463 30.22 17.32 -43.97
CA TYR A 463 29.32 17.27 -45.13
C TYR A 463 27.84 17.34 -44.72
N HIS A 464 27.45 16.66 -43.64
CA HIS A 464 26.06 16.71 -43.12
C HIS A 464 25.70 18.05 -42.46
N SER A 465 26.66 18.80 -41.91
CA SER A 465 26.42 20.18 -41.44
C SER A 465 26.39 21.23 -42.55
N SER A 466 26.95 20.92 -43.72
CA SER A 466 27.11 21.89 -44.82
C SER A 466 25.90 22.03 -45.73
N GLY A 467 24.89 21.15 -45.60
CA GLY A 467 23.62 21.27 -46.32
C GLY A 467 23.78 21.42 -47.84
N LEU A 468 24.56 20.53 -48.47
CA LEU A 468 24.59 20.32 -49.93
C LEU A 468 23.99 18.96 -50.28
#